data_AF-A0A383CLW0-F1
#
_entry.id   AF-A0A383CLW0-F1
#
_cell.length_a   1.000
_cell.length_b   1.000
_cell.length_c   1.000
_cell.angle_alpha   90.00
_cell.angle_beta   90.00
_cell.angle_gamma   90.00
#
_symmetry.space_group_name_H-M   'P 1'
#
loop_
_entity.id
_entity.type
_entity.pdbx_description
1 polymer ?
#
loop_
_entity_poly.entity_id
_entity_poly.type
_entity_poly.pdbx_seq_one_letter_code
_entity_poly.pdbx_strand_id
1 'polypeptide(L)'
;MIGSLTAIEIHPGESAQALHRDDSLYPIENAGMELLIGVMWALNDFTEEVGATRVVPRSHRFLRSWHLPDVSEWESAEMSKGSVLFYMGSTWHGGGANNGDRPRLGLINTYSLGWLRSESNMYLDHPPDVACGFEPRLRALMGYAAYGSGDDLMGDSYGDCPG
;
A
#
# COMPACT_ATOMS: atom_id res chain seq x y z
N MET A 1 9.30 -4.85 -2.03
CA MET A 1 8.89 -5.77 -0.95
C MET A 1 7.52 -5.36 -0.47
N ILE A 2 6.79 -6.23 0.22
CA ILE A 2 5.55 -5.84 0.91
C ILE A 2 5.95 -4.84 2.02
N GLY A 3 5.38 -3.64 1.96
CA GLY A 3 5.54 -2.58 2.92
C GLY A 3 4.65 -2.80 4.14
N SER A 4 3.35 -3.02 3.91
CA SER A 4 2.33 -3.30 4.92
C SER A 4 1.15 -4.04 4.29
N LEU A 5 0.38 -4.74 5.12
CA LEU A 5 -0.89 -5.35 4.75
C LEU A 5 -1.89 -5.10 5.87
N THR A 6 -2.83 -4.18 5.63
CA THR A 6 -3.73 -3.67 6.67
C THR A 6 -5.18 -3.72 6.22
N ALA A 7 -6.04 -4.32 7.03
CA ALA A 7 -7.48 -4.21 6.84
C ALA A 7 -7.98 -2.88 7.41
N ILE A 8 -8.83 -2.18 6.66
CA ILE A 8 -9.42 -0.90 7.04
C ILE A 8 -10.93 -1.02 6.92
N GLU A 9 -11.63 -0.84 8.03
CA GLU A 9 -13.08 -0.76 8.06
C GLU A 9 -13.48 0.67 8.44
N ILE A 10 -14.23 1.35 7.56
CA ILE A 10 -14.79 2.67 7.82
C ILE A 10 -16.27 2.51 8.18
N HIS A 11 -16.64 2.85 9.41
CA HIS A 11 -17.99 2.69 9.93
C HIS A 11 -18.91 3.89 9.62
N PRO A 12 -20.24 3.70 9.59
CA PRO A 12 -21.19 4.80 9.47
C PRO A 12 -20.92 5.94 10.46
N GLY A 13 -20.88 7.18 9.96
CA GLY A 13 -20.62 8.39 10.74
C GLY A 13 -19.14 8.74 10.91
N GLU A 14 -18.20 7.90 10.46
CA GLU A 14 -16.78 8.25 10.51
C GLU A 14 -16.44 9.34 9.49
N SER A 15 -15.67 10.33 9.96
CA SER A 15 -15.23 11.47 9.16
C SER A 15 -14.16 11.08 8.14
N ALA A 16 -14.10 11.83 7.05
CA ALA A 16 -13.06 11.65 6.05
C ALA A 16 -11.66 11.89 6.65
N GLN A 17 -10.67 11.08 6.25
CA GLN A 17 -9.29 11.26 6.67
C GLN A 17 -8.72 12.61 6.16
N ALA A 18 -7.63 13.11 6.73
CA ALA A 18 -6.86 14.13 6.03
C ALA A 18 -6.30 13.54 4.73
N LEU A 19 -6.27 14.30 3.63
CA LEU A 19 -5.53 13.86 2.45
C LEU A 19 -4.04 13.80 2.81
N HIS A 20 -3.38 12.72 2.41
CA HIS A 20 -1.98 12.44 2.73
C HIS A 20 -1.32 11.64 1.61
N ARG A 21 0.00 11.43 1.77
CA ARG A 21 0.81 10.54 0.94
C ARG A 21 1.37 9.42 1.81
N ASP A 22 1.33 8.19 1.30
CA ASP A 22 1.86 7.02 2.02
C ASP A 22 3.39 6.98 2.00
N ASP A 23 4.01 7.60 0.98
CA ASP A 23 5.47 7.69 0.89
C ASP A 23 6.10 8.58 1.97
N SER A 24 5.30 9.38 2.69
CA SER A 24 5.74 10.26 3.77
C SER A 24 6.30 9.51 4.99
N LEU A 25 6.05 8.20 5.09
CA LEU A 25 6.72 7.30 6.03
C LEU A 25 8.24 7.38 5.92
N TYR A 26 8.76 7.55 4.70
CA TYR A 26 10.19 7.69 4.46
C TYR A 26 10.57 9.18 4.48
N PRO A 27 11.39 9.63 5.45
CA PRO A 27 11.80 11.02 5.56
C PRO A 27 12.90 11.36 4.54
N ILE A 28 12.69 10.97 3.28
CA ILE A 28 13.63 11.17 2.18
C ILE A 28 12.87 11.86 1.05
N GLU A 29 13.16 13.14 0.86
CA GLU A 29 12.71 13.91 -0.31
C GLU A 29 13.61 13.59 -1.51
N ASN A 30 13.66 12.33 -1.94
CA ASN A 30 14.60 11.92 -3.00
C ASN A 30 14.05 12.26 -4.39
N ALA A 31 14.49 13.40 -4.94
CA ALA A 31 14.67 13.71 -6.37
C ALA A 31 13.62 13.22 -7.39
N GLY A 32 12.37 13.04 -7.00
CA GLY A 32 11.32 12.57 -7.90
C GLY A 32 11.31 11.06 -8.19
N MET A 33 11.68 10.25 -7.20
CA MET A 33 11.55 8.79 -7.24
C MET A 33 10.37 8.31 -6.41
N GLU A 34 9.51 7.47 -6.99
CA GLU A 34 8.46 6.77 -6.27
C GLU A 34 9.06 5.71 -5.35
N LEU A 35 8.73 5.76 -4.06
CA LEU A 35 9.26 4.86 -3.04
C LEU A 35 8.30 3.71 -2.71
N LEU A 36 7.02 3.90 -3.03
CA LEU A 36 5.93 3.04 -2.61
C LEU A 36 4.83 3.01 -3.67
N ILE A 37 4.12 1.88 -3.78
CA ILE A 37 2.83 1.75 -4.48
C ILE A 37 1.81 1.21 -3.48
N GLY A 38 0.64 1.84 -3.41
CA GLY A 38 -0.51 1.35 -2.67
C GLY A 38 -1.45 0.53 -3.56
N VAL A 39 -1.94 -0.59 -3.03
CA VAL A 39 -2.88 -1.50 -3.69
C VAL A 39 -4.07 -1.72 -2.76
N MET A 40 -5.15 -0.97 -2.99
CA MET A 40 -6.37 -1.01 -2.18
C MET A 40 -7.38 -1.97 -2.81
N TRP A 41 -7.72 -3.03 -2.08
CA TRP A 41 -8.74 -4.01 -2.47
C TRP A 41 -10.09 -3.68 -1.84
N ALA A 42 -11.15 -3.67 -2.66
CA ALA A 42 -12.53 -3.61 -2.16
C ALA A 42 -12.97 -4.98 -1.65
N LEU A 43 -13.17 -5.15 -0.34
CA LEU A 43 -13.75 -6.37 0.23
C LEU A 43 -15.30 -6.31 0.23
N ASN A 44 -15.86 -5.12 0.05
CA ASN A 44 -17.25 -4.85 -0.31
C ASN A 44 -17.34 -3.67 -1.29
N ASP A 45 -18.53 -3.35 -1.79
CA ASP A 45 -18.70 -2.23 -2.73
C ASP A 45 -18.34 -0.89 -2.08
N PHE A 46 -17.45 -0.15 -2.74
CA PHE A 46 -17.06 1.21 -2.39
C PHE A 46 -17.88 2.16 -3.25
N THR A 47 -18.65 3.02 -2.59
CA THR A 47 -19.32 4.18 -3.21
C THR A 47 -18.89 5.45 -2.48
N GLU A 48 -19.07 6.61 -3.10
CA GLU A 48 -18.78 7.88 -2.43
C GLU A 48 -19.52 8.01 -1.09
N GLU A 49 -20.79 7.57 -1.05
CA GLU A 49 -21.65 7.59 0.14
C GLU A 49 -21.07 6.81 1.32
N VAL A 50 -20.51 5.61 1.09
CA VAL A 50 -19.90 4.79 2.16
C VAL A 50 -18.43 5.10 2.39
N GLY A 51 -17.95 6.24 1.87
CA GLY A 51 -16.60 6.73 2.10
C GLY A 51 -15.56 6.00 1.27
N ALA A 52 -15.80 5.75 -0.01
CA ALA A 52 -14.77 5.31 -0.95
C ALA A 52 -13.49 6.17 -0.87
N THR A 53 -12.36 5.61 -1.29
CA THR A 53 -11.07 6.32 -1.22
C THR A 53 -11.11 7.55 -2.10
N ARG A 54 -10.81 8.72 -1.53
CA ARG A 54 -10.64 9.97 -2.27
C ARG A 54 -9.23 10.02 -2.82
N VAL A 55 -9.10 10.37 -4.09
CA VAL A 55 -7.83 10.45 -4.81
C VAL A 55 -7.74 11.80 -5.49
N VAL A 56 -6.61 12.49 -5.36
CA VAL A 56 -6.30 13.70 -6.14
C VAL A 56 -5.59 13.26 -7.42
N PRO A 57 -6.26 13.25 -8.59
CA PRO A 57 -5.66 12.72 -9.81
C PRO A 57 -4.42 13.52 -10.20
N ARG A 58 -3.41 12.80 -10.71
CA ARG A 58 -2.13 13.39 -11.20
C ARG A 58 -1.26 14.05 -10.11
N SER A 59 -1.66 14.06 -8.84
CA SER A 59 -0.88 14.69 -7.76
C SER A 59 0.51 14.07 -7.59
N HIS A 60 0.67 12.78 -7.89
CA HIS A 60 1.97 12.07 -7.88
C HIS A 60 3.03 12.74 -8.77
N ARG A 61 2.62 13.45 -9.82
CA ARG A 61 3.55 14.15 -10.74
C ARG A 61 4.25 15.33 -10.09
N PHE A 62 3.78 15.77 -8.92
CA PHE A 62 4.37 16.88 -8.18
C PHE A 62 5.57 16.46 -7.34
N LEU A 63 5.99 15.18 -7.39
CA LEU A 63 7.21 14.71 -6.72
C LEU A 63 8.48 15.48 -7.09
N ARG A 64 8.51 16.04 -8.31
CA ARG A 64 9.62 16.85 -8.85
C ARG A 64 9.29 18.34 -8.88
N SER A 65 8.15 18.74 -8.33
CA SER A 65 7.69 20.12 -8.38
C SER A 65 8.21 20.90 -7.19
N TRP A 66 8.44 22.20 -7.40
CA TRP A 66 8.76 23.16 -6.34
C TRP A 66 7.53 23.64 -5.58
N HIS A 67 6.33 23.24 -6.02
CA HIS A 67 5.06 23.58 -5.39
C HIS A 67 4.22 22.32 -5.15
N LEU A 68 3.30 22.41 -4.19
CA LEU A 68 2.33 21.35 -3.92
C LEU A 68 1.24 21.31 -5.00
N PRO A 69 0.57 20.16 -5.20
CA PRO A 69 -0.66 20.11 -5.98
C PRO A 69 -1.78 20.87 -5.27
N ASP A 70 -2.76 21.32 -6.03
CA ASP A 70 -4.06 21.63 -5.45
C ASP A 70 -4.71 20.32 -5.00
N VAL A 71 -5.05 20.23 -3.72
CA VAL A 71 -5.68 19.06 -3.10
C VAL A 71 -7.15 19.32 -2.75
N SER A 72 -7.70 20.47 -3.15
CA SER A 72 -9.11 20.80 -2.96
C SER A 72 -10.02 20.02 -3.92
N GLU A 73 -9.50 19.65 -5.09
CA GLU A 73 -10.18 18.79 -6.07
C GLU A 73 -9.73 17.34 -5.93
N TRP A 74 -10.68 16.44 -5.70
CA TRP A 74 -10.45 15.00 -5.61
C TRP A 74 -11.61 14.24 -6.24
N GLU A 75 -11.36 12.99 -6.60
CA GLU A 75 -12.35 12.06 -7.13
C GLU A 75 -12.53 10.88 -6.15
N SER A 76 -13.75 10.37 -6.09
CA SER A 76 -14.09 9.17 -5.32
C SER A 76 -13.78 7.93 -6.14
N ALA A 77 -12.91 7.05 -5.64
CA ALA A 77 -12.62 5.77 -6.27
C ALA A 77 -13.73 4.76 -5.95
N GLU A 78 -14.87 4.89 -6.62
CA GLU A 78 -15.98 3.94 -6.53
C GLU A 78 -15.62 2.62 -7.23
N MET A 79 -15.83 1.51 -6.52
CA MET A 79 -15.38 0.19 -6.97
C MET A 79 -16.36 -0.89 -6.51
N SER A 80 -16.68 -1.85 -7.38
CA SER A 80 -17.39 -3.05 -6.95
C SER A 80 -16.47 -3.96 -6.13
N LYS A 81 -17.05 -4.81 -5.27
CA LYS A 81 -16.34 -5.82 -4.50
C LYS A 81 -15.40 -6.65 -5.38
N GLY A 82 -14.15 -6.80 -4.94
CA GLY A 82 -13.08 -7.49 -5.65
C GLY A 82 -12.30 -6.60 -6.62
N SER A 83 -12.76 -5.37 -6.89
CA SER A 83 -11.97 -4.38 -7.63
C SER A 83 -10.75 -3.92 -6.83
N VAL A 84 -9.74 -3.43 -7.55
CA VAL A 84 -8.47 -2.98 -6.98
C VAL A 84 -8.11 -1.60 -7.50
N LEU A 85 -7.80 -0.68 -6.59
CA LEU A 85 -7.21 0.62 -6.89
C LEU A 85 -5.70 0.56 -6.69
N PHE A 86 -4.94 0.91 -7.73
CA PHE A 86 -3.50 1.15 -7.65
C PHE A 86 -3.23 2.64 -7.61
N TYR A 87 -2.37 3.07 -6.69
CA TYR A 87 -1.89 4.46 -6.65
C TYR A 87 -0.41 4.51 -6.26
N MET A 88 0.30 5.51 -6.77
CA MET A 88 1.68 5.78 -6.34
C MET A 88 1.66 6.29 -4.91
N GLY A 89 2.64 5.93 -4.08
CA GLY A 89 2.71 6.35 -2.67
C GLY A 89 2.74 7.87 -2.50
N SER A 90 3.14 8.59 -3.54
CA SER A 90 3.10 10.04 -3.64
C SER A 90 1.75 10.66 -4.01
N THR A 91 0.77 9.83 -4.36
CA THR A 91 -0.58 10.28 -4.71
C THR A 91 -1.25 10.77 -3.43
N TRP A 92 -1.79 11.99 -3.47
CA TRP A 92 -2.57 12.54 -2.38
C TRP A 92 -3.92 11.84 -2.38
N HIS A 93 -4.23 11.22 -1.25
CA HIS A 93 -5.43 10.40 -1.11
C HIS A 93 -5.85 10.30 0.35
N GLY A 94 -7.01 9.69 0.60
CA GLY A 94 -7.46 9.35 1.94
C GLY A 94 -8.87 8.76 1.95
N GLY A 95 -9.23 8.02 2.98
CA GLY A 95 -10.58 7.52 3.18
C GLY A 95 -11.62 8.66 3.12
N GLY A 96 -12.73 8.43 2.41
CA GLY A 96 -13.90 9.30 2.42
C GLY A 96 -14.65 9.22 3.74
N ALA A 97 -15.53 10.20 4.00
CA ALA A 97 -16.48 10.11 5.10
C ALA A 97 -17.52 9.05 4.77
N ASN A 98 -17.88 8.21 5.74
CA ASN A 98 -18.97 7.26 5.56
C ASN A 98 -20.27 7.88 6.05
N ASN A 99 -21.09 8.35 5.12
CA ASN A 99 -22.42 8.92 5.37
C ASN A 99 -23.54 7.90 5.11
N GLY A 100 -23.20 6.67 4.74
CA GLY A 100 -24.14 5.59 4.48
C GLY A 100 -24.54 4.83 5.74
N ASP A 101 -25.18 3.68 5.54
CA ASP A 101 -25.77 2.84 6.60
C ASP A 101 -24.97 1.56 6.89
N ARG A 102 -23.84 1.34 6.19
CA ARG A 102 -23.03 0.13 6.30
C ARG A 102 -21.53 0.43 6.37
N PRO A 103 -20.72 -0.47 6.96
CA PRO A 103 -19.27 -0.35 6.91
C PRO A 103 -18.71 -0.52 5.50
N ARG A 104 -17.61 0.18 5.22
CA ARG A 104 -16.79 0.02 4.02
C ARG A 104 -15.50 -0.70 4.42
N LEU A 105 -15.29 -1.90 3.89
CA LEU A 105 -14.18 -2.77 4.28
C LEU A 105 -13.19 -2.91 3.12
N GLY A 106 -11.95 -2.49 3.33
CA GLY A 106 -10.85 -2.60 2.39
C GLY A 106 -9.64 -3.32 2.96
N LEU A 107 -8.78 -3.80 2.07
CA LEU A 107 -7.45 -4.30 2.40
C LEU A 107 -6.42 -3.49 1.61
N ILE A 108 -5.57 -2.74 2.31
CA ILE A 108 -4.45 -2.03 1.69
C ILE A 108 -3.20 -2.90 1.77
N ASN A 109 -2.60 -3.19 0.63
CA ASN A 109 -1.27 -3.77 0.53
C ASN A 109 -0.35 -2.72 -0.09
N THR A 110 0.68 -2.30 0.65
CA THR A 110 1.70 -1.39 0.10
C THR A 110 2.91 -2.19 -0.34
N TYR A 111 3.57 -1.74 -1.41
CA TYR A 111 4.84 -2.28 -1.87
C TYR A 111 5.89 -1.17 -1.86
N SER A 112 7.00 -1.38 -1.17
CA SER A 112 8.14 -0.45 -1.14
C SER A 112 9.31 -0.95 -2.01
N LEU A 113 10.24 -0.05 -2.34
CA LEU A 113 11.53 -0.44 -2.91
C LEU A 113 12.26 -1.39 -1.94
N GLY A 114 12.92 -2.42 -2.46
CA GLY A 114 13.46 -3.49 -1.59
C GLY A 114 14.64 -3.09 -0.70
N TRP A 115 15.27 -1.95 -0.95
CA TRP A 115 16.30 -1.38 -0.07
C TRP A 115 15.73 -0.49 1.04
N LEU A 116 14.42 -0.24 1.04
CA LEU A 116 13.73 0.47 2.12
C LEU A 116 13.27 -0.51 3.19
N ARG A 117 13.26 -0.04 4.44
CA ARG A 117 12.64 -0.76 5.54
C ARG A 117 11.11 -0.71 5.39
N SER A 118 10.46 -1.88 5.34
CA SER A 118 9.00 -1.97 5.33
C SER A 118 8.35 -1.36 6.59
N GLU A 119 7.12 -0.86 6.44
CA GLU A 119 6.30 -0.37 7.55
C GLU A 119 5.98 -1.49 8.55
N SER A 120 5.66 -2.68 8.04
CA SER A 120 5.46 -3.91 8.79
C SER A 120 6.57 -4.93 8.48
N ASN A 121 7.15 -5.52 9.51
CA ASN A 121 8.18 -6.56 9.37
C ASN A 121 7.52 -7.94 9.24
N MET A 122 6.99 -8.27 8.06
CA MET A 122 6.23 -9.52 7.81
C MET A 122 6.98 -10.78 8.26
N TYR A 123 8.31 -10.82 8.11
CA TYR A 123 9.16 -11.93 8.52
C TYR A 123 9.28 -12.12 10.05
N LEU A 124 8.86 -11.15 10.86
CA LEU A 124 8.72 -11.31 12.31
C LEU A 124 7.35 -11.89 12.70
N ASP A 125 6.32 -11.60 11.91
CA ASP A 125 4.96 -12.07 12.14
C ASP A 125 4.73 -13.50 11.61
N HIS A 126 5.55 -13.96 10.66
CA HIS A 126 5.41 -15.24 9.99
C HIS A 126 6.69 -16.05 10.17
N PRO A 127 6.85 -16.89 11.22
CA PRO A 127 8.11 -17.58 11.47
C PRO A 127 8.56 -18.44 10.27
N PRO A 128 9.88 -18.75 10.14
CA PRO A 128 10.43 -19.42 8.95
C PRO A 128 9.72 -20.73 8.56
N ASP A 129 9.27 -21.52 9.53
CA ASP A 129 8.52 -22.77 9.33
C ASP A 129 7.17 -22.53 8.64
N VAL A 130 6.47 -21.45 8.98
CA VAL A 130 5.25 -21.01 8.31
C VAL A 130 5.58 -20.42 6.93
N ALA A 131 6.56 -19.52 6.87
CA ALA A 131 6.96 -18.87 5.63
C ALA A 131 7.38 -19.88 4.56
N CYS A 132 7.89 -21.04 4.98
CA CYS A 132 8.28 -22.12 4.09
C CYS A 132 7.15 -22.78 3.33
N GLY A 133 5.91 -22.66 3.79
CA GLY A 133 4.74 -23.06 3.02
C GLY A 133 4.41 -22.13 1.84
N PHE A 134 5.04 -20.96 1.74
CA PHE A 134 4.76 -19.98 0.70
C PHE A 134 5.66 -20.14 -0.52
N GLU A 135 5.15 -19.74 -1.68
CA GLU A 135 5.94 -19.69 -2.91
C GLU A 135 7.20 -18.82 -2.74
N PRO A 136 8.33 -19.17 -3.38
CA PRO A 136 9.58 -18.43 -3.26
C PRO A 136 9.43 -16.92 -3.48
N ARG A 137 8.59 -16.52 -4.45
CA ARG A 137 8.31 -15.12 -4.75
C ARG A 137 7.63 -14.40 -3.59
N LEU A 138 6.66 -15.04 -2.91
CA LEU A 138 5.98 -14.43 -1.76
C LEU A 138 6.93 -14.31 -0.57
N ARG A 139 7.74 -15.34 -0.31
CA ARG A 139 8.80 -15.27 0.72
C ARG A 139 9.75 -14.10 0.47
N ALA A 140 10.24 -13.95 -0.76
CA ALA A 140 11.09 -12.83 -1.14
C ALA A 140 10.39 -11.47 -0.93
N LEU A 141 9.11 -11.36 -1.29
CA LEU A 141 8.32 -10.15 -1.05
C LEU A 141 8.13 -9.85 0.45
N MET A 142 8.06 -10.86 1.31
CA MET A 142 7.94 -10.73 2.77
C MET A 142 9.26 -10.37 3.47
N GLY A 143 10.38 -10.34 2.76
CA GLY A 143 11.70 -9.99 3.30
C GLY A 143 12.60 -11.18 3.65
N TYR A 144 12.27 -12.40 3.21
CA TYR A 144 13.13 -13.59 3.38
C TYR A 144 14.26 -13.69 2.34
N ALA A 145 14.43 -12.68 1.49
CA ALA A 145 15.50 -12.60 0.51
C ALA A 145 16.18 -11.24 0.60
N ALA A 146 17.48 -11.21 0.34
CA ALA A 146 18.21 -9.95 0.22
C ALA A 146 17.69 -9.15 -1.00
N TYR A 147 17.68 -7.83 -0.91
CA TYR A 147 17.38 -6.99 -2.07
C TYR A 147 18.44 -7.18 -3.17
N GLY A 148 17.98 -7.29 -4.42
CA GLY A 148 18.87 -7.39 -5.58
C GLY A 148 19.39 -8.80 -5.89
N SER A 149 19.05 -9.81 -5.09
CA SER A 149 19.42 -11.22 -5.35
C SER A 149 18.46 -11.92 -6.33
N GLY A 150 17.93 -11.18 -7.31
CA GLY A 150 16.59 -11.41 -7.85
C GLY A 150 16.44 -12.25 -9.12
N ASP A 151 17.51 -12.64 -9.82
CA ASP A 151 17.38 -13.40 -11.09
C ASP A 151 18.29 -14.64 -11.20
N ASP A 152 19.31 -14.83 -10.36
CA ASP A 152 20.19 -16.00 -10.42
C ASP A 152 20.52 -16.52 -9.01
N LEU A 153 20.39 -17.84 -8.87
CA LEU A 153 20.86 -18.65 -7.76
C LEU A 153 22.22 -18.15 -7.24
N MET A 154 22.26 -17.48 -6.08
CA MET A 154 23.38 -17.43 -5.12
C MET A 154 23.07 -16.39 -4.02
N GLY A 155 22.81 -16.90 -2.82
CA GLY A 155 22.57 -16.12 -1.61
C GLY A 155 22.50 -17.09 -0.44
N ASP A 156 23.64 -17.72 -0.16
CA ASP A 156 23.80 -18.78 0.84
C ASP A 156 23.68 -18.21 2.27
N SER A 157 22.46 -17.87 2.66
CA SER A 157 22.00 -17.82 4.06
C SER A 157 20.46 -17.79 4.11
N TYR A 158 19.90 -19.00 3.93
CA TYR A 158 18.58 -19.49 4.36
C TYR A 158 17.33 -18.71 3.94
N GLY A 159 17.13 -18.59 2.63
CA GLY A 159 15.78 -18.61 2.03
C GLY A 159 15.30 -20.02 1.69
N ASP A 160 16.14 -21.04 1.82
CA ASP A 160 15.79 -22.43 1.50
C ASP A 160 15.02 -23.09 2.63
N CYS A 161 13.88 -23.65 2.26
CA CYS A 161 13.07 -24.44 3.17
C CYS A 161 13.60 -25.86 3.21
N PRO A 162 13.67 -26.49 4.40
CA PRO A 162 13.92 -27.92 4.45
C PRO A 162 12.85 -28.61 3.59
N GLY A 163 13.30 -29.38 2.59
CA GLY A 163 12.44 -30.16 1.70
C GLY A 163 11.80 -31.35 2.39
#